data_AF-A0A662J5K7-F1
#
_entry.id   AF-A0A662J5K7-F1
#
_cell.length_a   1.000
_cell.length_b   1.000
_cell.length_c   1.000
_cell.angle_alpha   90.00
_cell.angle_beta   90.00
_cell.angle_gamma   90.00
#
_symmetry.space_group_name_H-M   'P 1'
#
loop_
_entity.id
_entity.type
_entity.pdbx_description
1 polymer ?
#
loop_
_entity_poly.entity_id
_entity_poly.type
_entity_poly.pdbx_seq_one_letter_code
_entity_poly.pdbx_strand_id
1 'polypeptide(L)'
;AHDIIAAKLALKTGLPFVYDDHEYWSKEAKYRMCYLRSPLQAYGWLIWRKWEKEVLRKAAGVVTICDNTANEHRAYNDKVIVLPNLPLREEVEEIEEQNKPKTLSTVYVGSLSQPQPPYRDMSGFMELFKENRIGNLVVIGDEKLKSEPPIYSLGVMPHRKLLRELAKYHIGIIPWKKHPFHRYCNPNKAYEYAAAGLHVIVPSDMDAVISMFNKLCETFEDYNDMVSMLSYYAEDPEEALKKGLKIKEYAKQHLVWENYADRLIGLYRSL
;
A
#
# COMPACT_ATOMS: atom_id res chain seq x y z
N ALA A 1 9.41 -17.19 -8.41
CA ALA A 1 8.85 -17.71 -7.14
C ALA A 1 8.37 -16.53 -6.32
N HIS A 2 7.10 -16.51 -5.90
CA HIS A 2 6.42 -15.32 -5.36
C HIS A 2 6.40 -15.23 -3.83
N ASP A 3 6.89 -16.25 -3.14
CA ASP A 3 7.04 -16.25 -1.70
C ASP A 3 8.28 -17.07 -1.29
N ILE A 4 8.66 -16.98 -0.02
CA ILE A 4 9.88 -17.62 0.49
C ILE A 4 9.82 -19.16 0.44
N ILE A 5 8.64 -19.76 0.58
CA ILE A 5 8.42 -21.21 0.53
C ILE A 5 8.56 -21.68 -0.92
N ALA A 6 7.87 -21.04 -1.85
CA ALA A 6 7.97 -21.30 -3.29
C ALA A 6 9.41 -21.14 -3.78
N ALA A 7 10.13 -20.12 -3.29
CA ALA A 7 11.53 -19.91 -3.64
C ALA A 7 12.44 -21.01 -3.07
N LYS A 8 12.18 -21.45 -1.82
CA LYS A 8 12.91 -22.56 -1.22
C LYS A 8 12.65 -23.89 -1.94
N LEU A 9 11.46 -24.10 -2.48
CA LEU A 9 11.14 -25.25 -3.33
C LEU A 9 11.82 -25.14 -4.70
N ALA A 10 11.83 -23.95 -5.32
CA ALA A 10 12.53 -23.72 -6.58
C ALA A 10 14.03 -24.05 -6.47
N LEU A 11 14.66 -23.72 -5.35
CA LEU A 11 16.05 -24.11 -5.07
C LEU A 11 16.31 -25.62 -5.15
N LYS A 12 15.32 -26.46 -4.82
CA LYS A 12 15.47 -27.92 -4.89
C LYS A 12 15.45 -28.46 -6.31
N THR A 13 14.94 -27.68 -7.27
CA THR A 13 14.87 -28.09 -8.69
C THR A 13 16.22 -27.98 -9.38
N GLY A 14 17.15 -27.18 -8.85
CA GLY A 14 18.43 -26.87 -9.51
C GLY A 14 18.32 -25.92 -10.71
N LEU A 15 17.11 -25.47 -11.06
CA LEU A 15 16.90 -24.54 -12.16
C LEU A 15 17.09 -23.07 -11.71
N PRO A 16 17.58 -22.18 -12.59
CA PRO A 16 17.57 -20.74 -12.34
C PRO A 16 16.14 -20.25 -12.10
N PHE A 17 15.97 -19.36 -11.12
CA PHE A 17 14.67 -18.78 -10.81
C PHE A 17 14.82 -17.31 -10.39
N VAL A 18 13.80 -16.51 -10.72
CA VAL A 18 13.64 -15.16 -10.18
C VAL A 18 12.82 -15.24 -8.90
N TYR A 19 13.29 -14.57 -7.85
CA TYR A 19 12.57 -14.45 -6.59
C TYR A 19 11.84 -13.10 -6.53
N ASP A 20 10.54 -13.14 -6.28
CA ASP A 20 9.72 -11.94 -6.08
C ASP A 20 9.36 -11.86 -4.58
N ASP A 21 9.99 -10.91 -3.89
CA ASP A 21 9.79 -10.62 -2.48
C ASP A 21 9.06 -9.29 -2.30
N HIS A 22 7.76 -9.33 -2.57
CA HIS A 22 6.87 -8.18 -2.45
C HIS A 22 6.41 -7.91 -1.00
N GLU A 23 6.66 -8.81 -0.05
CA GLU A 23 6.22 -8.63 1.36
C GLU A 23 7.38 -8.49 2.36
N TYR A 24 8.63 -8.66 1.93
CA TYR A 24 9.80 -8.79 2.82
C TYR A 24 9.54 -9.83 3.92
N TRP A 25 9.32 -11.07 3.49
CA TRP A 25 8.80 -12.17 4.30
C TRP A 25 9.48 -12.34 5.66
N SER A 26 10.82 -12.31 5.75
CA SER A 26 11.49 -12.54 7.05
C SER A 26 11.31 -11.39 8.04
N LYS A 27 11.25 -10.14 7.54
CA LYS A 27 11.01 -8.97 8.38
C LYS A 27 9.55 -8.83 8.74
N GLU A 28 8.64 -9.05 7.79
CA GLU A 28 7.20 -9.04 8.06
C GLU A 28 6.85 -10.08 9.13
N ALA A 29 7.38 -11.30 8.98
CA ALA A 29 7.24 -12.37 9.95
C ALA A 29 7.70 -11.98 11.35
N LYS A 30 8.81 -11.25 11.47
CA LYS A 30 9.29 -10.74 12.76
C LYS A 30 8.18 -9.93 13.45
N TYR A 31 7.56 -8.99 12.75
CA TYR A 31 6.54 -8.12 13.32
C TYR A 31 5.22 -8.84 13.57
N ARG A 32 4.87 -9.85 12.76
CA ARG A 32 3.69 -10.70 13.01
C ARG A 32 3.87 -11.65 14.19
N MET A 33 5.03 -12.29 14.29
CA MET A 33 5.29 -13.35 15.28
C MET A 33 5.74 -12.81 16.64
N CYS A 34 6.43 -11.67 16.71
CA CYS A 34 6.86 -11.09 17.98
C CYS A 34 5.68 -10.70 18.88
N TYR A 35 4.50 -10.44 18.32
CA TYR A 35 3.28 -10.19 19.11
C TYR A 35 2.73 -11.45 19.80
N LEU A 36 3.06 -12.64 19.31
CA LEU A 36 2.41 -13.89 19.73
C LEU A 36 3.20 -14.67 20.79
N ARG A 37 4.29 -14.12 21.35
CA ARG A 37 5.08 -14.66 22.50
C ARG A 37 5.31 -16.18 22.54
N SER A 38 5.32 -16.86 21.39
CA SER A 38 5.42 -18.32 21.30
C SER A 38 6.84 -18.74 20.87
N PRO A 39 7.52 -19.62 21.63
CA PRO A 39 8.86 -20.12 21.27
C PRO A 39 8.90 -20.81 19.90
N LEU A 40 7.83 -21.53 19.52
CA LEU A 40 7.70 -22.19 18.21
C LEU A 40 7.73 -21.18 17.05
N GLN A 41 7.11 -20.01 17.24
CA GLN A 41 7.10 -18.96 16.22
C GLN A 41 8.44 -18.25 16.13
N ALA A 42 9.14 -18.05 17.26
CA ALA A 42 10.50 -17.54 17.26
C ALA A 42 11.46 -18.46 16.46
N TYR A 43 11.29 -19.78 16.60
CA TYR A 43 12.01 -20.77 15.80
C TYR A 43 11.65 -20.70 14.30
N GLY A 44 10.35 -20.57 13.98
CA GLY A 44 9.89 -20.34 12.61
C GLY A 44 10.52 -19.11 11.95
N TRP A 45 10.62 -18.00 12.69
CA TRP A 45 11.29 -16.79 12.23
C TRP A 45 12.78 -17.02 11.92
N LEU A 46 13.51 -17.76 12.77
CA LEU A 46 14.91 -18.11 12.51
C LEU A 46 15.07 -18.94 11.23
N ILE A 47 14.15 -19.87 10.97
CA ILE A 47 14.13 -20.67 9.74
C ILE A 47 13.93 -19.76 8.53
N TRP A 48 12.90 -18.91 8.55
CA TRP A 48 12.61 -18.01 7.42
C TRP A 48 13.75 -17.05 7.13
N ARG A 49 14.36 -16.47 8.16
CA ARG A 49 15.55 -15.62 8.00
C ARG A 49 16.72 -16.39 7.36
N LYS A 50 16.92 -17.65 7.72
CA LYS A 50 17.97 -18.49 7.11
C LYS A 50 17.63 -18.82 5.66
N TRP A 51 16.38 -19.17 5.37
CA TRP A 51 15.91 -19.47 4.02
C TRP A 51 16.00 -18.26 3.11
N GLU A 52 15.61 -17.07 3.58
CA GLU A 52 15.66 -15.84 2.80
C GLU A 52 17.09 -15.53 2.35
N LYS A 53 18.06 -15.58 3.27
CA LYS A 53 19.47 -15.40 2.91
C LYS A 53 20.00 -16.46 1.94
N GLU A 54 19.47 -17.67 1.97
CA GLU A 54 19.87 -18.72 1.04
C GLU A 54 19.23 -18.51 -0.34
N VAL A 55 17.94 -18.18 -0.37
CA VAL A 55 17.17 -17.87 -1.57
C VAL A 55 17.76 -16.66 -2.27
N LEU A 56 18.00 -15.55 -1.57
CA LEU A 56 18.57 -14.35 -2.15
C LEU A 56 19.92 -14.64 -2.81
N ARG A 57 20.82 -15.37 -2.15
CA ARG A 57 22.14 -15.70 -2.70
C ARG A 57 22.12 -16.58 -3.95
N LYS A 58 21.07 -17.40 -4.11
CA LYS A 58 20.99 -18.42 -5.17
C LYS A 58 19.99 -18.08 -6.27
N ALA A 59 19.13 -17.08 -6.04
CA ALA A 59 18.22 -16.58 -7.07
C ALA A 59 19.02 -16.00 -8.23
N ALA A 60 18.56 -16.24 -9.47
CA ALA A 60 19.17 -15.64 -10.64
C ALA A 60 18.95 -14.12 -10.67
N GLY A 61 17.81 -13.67 -10.14
CA GLY A 61 17.47 -12.27 -9.94
C GLY A 61 16.40 -12.11 -8.86
N VAL A 62 16.27 -10.91 -8.32
CA VAL A 62 15.32 -10.60 -7.25
C VAL A 62 14.49 -9.37 -7.62
N VAL A 63 13.18 -9.47 -7.40
CA VAL A 63 12.21 -8.39 -7.55
C VAL A 63 11.66 -8.05 -6.18
N THR A 64 11.49 -6.75 -5.88
CA THR A 64 10.83 -6.27 -4.66
C THR A 64 10.10 -4.95 -4.94
N ILE A 65 9.36 -4.44 -3.96
CA ILE A 65 8.43 -3.30 -4.13
C ILE A 65 8.98 -1.95 -3.68
N CYS A 66 10.09 -1.90 -2.94
CA CYS A 66 10.68 -0.64 -2.47
C CYS A 66 12.21 -0.68 -2.34
N ASP A 67 12.82 0.50 -2.38
CA ASP A 67 14.28 0.66 -2.31
C ASP A 67 14.88 0.17 -0.99
N ASN A 68 14.15 0.32 0.13
CA ASN A 68 14.64 -0.13 1.44
C ASN A 68 14.86 -1.65 1.46
N THR A 69 13.89 -2.42 0.95
CA THR A 69 14.04 -3.87 0.80
C THR A 69 15.13 -4.19 -0.22
N ALA A 70 15.16 -3.51 -1.36
CA ALA A 70 16.16 -3.77 -2.40
C ALA A 70 17.59 -3.53 -1.90
N ASN A 71 17.83 -2.47 -1.14
CA ASN A 71 19.14 -2.14 -0.59
C ASN A 71 19.64 -3.22 0.37
N GLU A 72 18.75 -3.82 1.17
CA GLU A 72 19.13 -4.93 2.05
C GLU A 72 19.36 -6.23 1.28
N HIS A 73 18.54 -6.51 0.26
CA HIS A 73 18.67 -7.69 -0.58
C HIS A 73 19.93 -7.64 -1.44
N ARG A 74 20.39 -6.44 -1.82
CA ARG A 74 21.64 -6.20 -2.55
C ARG A 74 22.90 -6.67 -1.80
N ALA A 75 22.82 -6.85 -0.48
CA ALA A 75 23.90 -7.47 0.28
C ALA A 75 24.10 -8.97 -0.01
N TYR A 76 23.13 -9.60 -0.69
CA TYR A 76 23.12 -11.04 -0.97
C TYR A 76 23.01 -11.37 -2.45
N ASN A 77 22.45 -10.47 -3.27
CA ASN A 77 22.28 -10.65 -4.71
C ASN A 77 22.53 -9.31 -5.41
N ASP A 78 23.35 -9.27 -6.46
CA ASP A 78 23.64 -8.04 -7.22
C ASP A 78 22.52 -7.67 -8.21
N LYS A 79 21.73 -8.65 -8.66
CA LYS A 79 20.62 -8.49 -9.62
C LYS A 79 19.27 -8.28 -8.90
N VAL A 80 19.15 -7.16 -8.19
CA VAL A 80 17.93 -6.77 -7.47
C VAL A 80 17.28 -5.54 -8.10
N ILE A 81 16.04 -5.68 -8.55
CA ILE A 81 15.23 -4.59 -9.10
C ILE A 81 14.06 -4.22 -8.19
N VAL A 82 13.64 -2.96 -8.26
CA VAL A 82 12.41 -2.45 -7.62
C VAL A 82 11.32 -2.31 -8.68
N LEU A 83 10.23 -3.06 -8.48
CA LEU A 83 9.03 -3.07 -9.31
C LEU A 83 7.80 -2.82 -8.40
N PRO A 84 7.36 -1.55 -8.24
CA PRO A 84 6.20 -1.23 -7.43
C PRO A 84 4.91 -1.73 -8.08
N ASN A 85 3.91 -2.08 -7.26
CA ASN A 85 2.60 -2.50 -7.75
C ASN A 85 1.73 -1.26 -8.04
N LEU A 86 1.80 -0.80 -9.29
CA LEU A 86 1.13 0.39 -9.80
C LEU A 86 -0.03 0.04 -10.74
N PRO A 87 -1.06 0.89 -10.86
CA PRO A 87 -2.07 0.78 -11.91
C PRO A 87 -1.44 0.77 -13.31
N LEU A 88 -2.11 0.11 -14.24
CA LEU A 88 -1.77 0.19 -15.67
C LEU A 88 -2.16 1.56 -16.22
N ARG A 89 -1.46 2.03 -17.25
CA ARG A 89 -1.78 3.29 -17.92
C ARG A 89 -3.23 3.32 -18.43
N GLU A 90 -3.66 2.23 -19.05
CA GLU A 90 -5.05 2.06 -19.52
C GLU A 90 -6.05 2.24 -18.37
N GLU A 91 -5.75 1.68 -17.19
CA GLU A 91 -6.63 1.80 -16.03
C GLU A 91 -6.72 3.23 -15.50
N VAL A 92 -5.64 4.01 -15.60
CA VAL A 92 -5.66 5.43 -15.20
C VAL A 92 -6.41 6.29 -16.23
N GLU A 93 -6.23 6.01 -17.52
CA GLU A 93 -6.85 6.74 -18.63
C GLU A 93 -8.36 6.50 -18.73
N GLU A 94 -8.84 5.30 -18.37
CA GLU A 94 -10.26 4.96 -18.33
C GLU A 94 -11.07 5.67 -17.22
N ILE A 95 -10.39 6.31 -16.25
CA ILE A 95 -11.07 6.97 -15.13
C ILE A 95 -11.56 8.36 -15.54
N GLU A 96 -12.85 8.43 -15.84
CA GLU A 96 -13.58 9.69 -16.04
C GLU A 96 -13.67 10.50 -14.74
N GLU A 97 -13.68 11.82 -14.88
CA GLU A 97 -14.00 12.71 -13.76
C GLU A 97 -15.45 12.52 -13.31
N GLN A 98 -15.65 12.51 -12.00
CA GLN A 98 -16.96 12.33 -11.39
C GLN A 98 -17.29 13.54 -10.52
N ASN A 99 -18.58 13.88 -10.44
CA ASN A 99 -19.04 14.88 -9.49
C ASN A 99 -18.86 14.36 -8.06
N LYS A 100 -18.11 15.11 -7.26
CA LYS A 100 -17.91 14.81 -5.85
C LYS A 100 -19.05 15.39 -5.00
N PRO A 101 -19.38 14.79 -3.86
CA PRO A 101 -20.42 15.31 -2.97
C PRO A 101 -20.01 16.68 -2.39
N LYS A 102 -20.98 17.47 -1.93
CA LYS A 102 -20.68 18.76 -1.26
C LYS A 102 -19.97 18.60 0.08
N THR A 103 -20.27 17.51 0.78
CA THR A 103 -19.62 17.19 2.06
C THR A 103 -18.33 16.43 1.80
N LEU A 104 -17.32 16.66 2.64
CA LEU A 104 -16.07 15.90 2.57
C LEU A 104 -16.35 14.39 2.63
N SER A 105 -15.72 13.66 1.72
CA SER A 105 -15.83 12.21 1.64
C SER A 105 -14.44 11.60 1.55
N THR A 106 -14.13 10.79 2.56
CA THR A 106 -12.86 10.09 2.72
C THR A 106 -13.11 8.62 2.48
N VAL A 107 -12.30 7.97 1.64
CA VAL A 107 -12.41 6.54 1.34
C VAL A 107 -11.21 5.76 1.86
N TYR A 108 -11.50 4.59 2.43
CA TYR A 108 -10.52 3.56 2.75
C TYR A 108 -10.87 2.28 1.99
N VAL A 109 -9.92 1.75 1.22
CA VAL A 109 -10.03 0.45 0.57
C VAL A 109 -9.40 -0.60 1.47
N GLY A 110 -10.18 -1.58 1.90
CA GLY A 110 -9.75 -2.67 2.75
C GLY A 110 -10.78 -2.98 3.83
N SER A 111 -10.48 -4.01 4.60
CA SER A 111 -11.31 -4.42 5.72
C SER A 111 -10.94 -3.65 6.99
N LEU A 112 -11.95 -3.13 7.70
CA LEU A 112 -11.85 -2.60 9.06
C LEU A 112 -12.39 -3.58 10.12
N SER A 113 -13.18 -4.59 9.72
CA SER A 113 -13.82 -5.57 10.60
C SER A 113 -12.95 -6.81 10.85
N GLN A 114 -12.09 -7.17 9.91
CA GLN A 114 -11.18 -8.30 10.01
C GLN A 114 -9.92 -7.97 10.82
N PRO A 115 -9.33 -8.97 11.51
CA PRO A 115 -8.04 -8.82 12.17
C PRO A 115 -6.95 -8.37 11.18
N GLN A 116 -6.23 -7.32 11.57
CA GLN A 116 -5.11 -6.78 10.82
C GLN A 116 -3.79 -7.16 11.49
N PRO A 117 -2.70 -7.29 10.71
CA PRO A 117 -1.38 -7.42 11.31
C PRO A 117 -1.01 -6.14 12.09
N PRO A 118 -0.08 -6.21 13.05
CA PRO A 118 0.27 -5.07 13.91
C PRO A 118 0.72 -3.81 13.15
N TYR A 119 1.35 -3.97 11.99
CA TYR A 119 1.78 -2.89 11.11
C TYR A 119 0.64 -2.30 10.25
N ARG A 120 -0.60 -2.72 10.48
CA ARG A 120 -1.82 -2.12 9.89
C ARG A 120 -2.85 -1.85 10.98
N ASP A 121 -2.38 -1.54 12.20
CA ASP A 121 -3.26 -1.17 13.30
C ASP A 121 -4.04 0.09 12.95
N MET A 122 -5.37 -0.03 12.95
CA MET A 122 -6.32 1.04 12.68
C MET A 122 -7.28 1.24 13.86
N SER A 123 -6.97 0.71 15.05
CA SER A 123 -7.82 0.80 16.23
C SER A 123 -8.17 2.25 16.57
N GLY A 124 -9.45 2.56 16.70
CA GLY A 124 -9.94 3.92 16.94
C GLY A 124 -10.23 4.74 15.68
N PHE A 125 -9.94 4.23 14.47
CA PHE A 125 -10.08 5.02 13.22
C PHE A 125 -11.54 5.38 12.92
N MET A 126 -12.46 4.45 13.07
CA MET A 126 -13.89 4.68 12.79
C MET A 126 -14.50 5.64 13.81
N GLU A 127 -14.06 5.55 15.06
CA GLU A 127 -14.50 6.41 16.16
C GLU A 127 -14.20 7.88 15.86
N LEU A 128 -13.09 8.19 15.18
CA LEU A 128 -12.76 9.57 14.77
C LEU A 128 -13.88 10.21 13.96
N PHE A 129 -14.47 9.47 13.01
CA PHE A 129 -15.56 9.99 12.17
C PHE A 129 -16.87 10.11 12.93
N LYS A 130 -17.10 9.28 13.96
CA LYS A 130 -18.32 9.36 14.79
C LYS A 130 -18.26 10.51 15.78
N GLU A 131 -17.09 10.79 16.32
CA GLU A 131 -16.88 11.77 17.38
C GLU A 131 -16.56 13.18 16.85
N ASN A 132 -16.05 13.28 15.61
CA ASN A 132 -15.63 14.54 15.01
C ASN A 132 -16.45 14.85 13.74
N ARG A 133 -16.67 16.13 13.46
CA ARG A 133 -17.38 16.58 12.25
C ARG A 133 -16.44 16.64 11.03
N ILE A 134 -15.80 15.51 10.72
CA ILE A 134 -14.76 15.39 9.68
C ILE A 134 -15.26 14.77 8.36
N GLY A 135 -16.57 14.88 8.09
CA GLY A 135 -17.21 14.36 6.89
C GLY A 135 -17.58 12.88 6.97
N ASN A 136 -17.74 12.25 5.81
CA ASN A 136 -18.15 10.86 5.68
C ASN A 136 -16.94 9.94 5.44
N LEU A 137 -16.95 8.77 6.06
CA LEU A 137 -16.04 7.68 5.75
C LEU A 137 -16.74 6.66 4.86
N VAL A 138 -16.14 6.36 3.71
CA VAL A 138 -16.56 5.27 2.83
C VAL A 138 -15.54 4.15 2.92
N VAL A 139 -16.02 2.92 3.10
CA VAL A 139 -15.18 1.72 3.21
C VAL A 139 -15.53 0.77 2.07
N ILE A 140 -14.54 0.40 1.28
CA ILE A 140 -14.70 -0.53 0.16
C ILE A 140 -13.82 -1.75 0.40
N GLY A 141 -14.37 -2.95 0.31
CA GLY A 141 -13.66 -4.22 0.55
C GLY A 141 -13.93 -4.87 1.91
N ASP A 142 -14.92 -4.39 2.66
CA ASP A 142 -15.35 -4.99 3.93
C ASP A 142 -16.79 -5.51 3.84
N GLU A 143 -16.96 -6.82 3.72
CA GLU A 143 -18.29 -7.46 3.62
C GLU A 143 -19.05 -7.51 4.95
N LYS A 144 -18.35 -7.37 6.08
CA LYS A 144 -18.95 -7.51 7.42
C LYS A 144 -19.26 -6.17 8.07
N LEU A 145 -18.62 -5.09 7.62
CA LEU A 145 -18.90 -3.75 8.09
C LEU A 145 -20.29 -3.30 7.63
N LYS A 146 -21.12 -2.90 8.59
CA LYS A 146 -22.44 -2.33 8.33
C LYS A 146 -22.33 -0.83 8.07
N SER A 147 -23.15 -0.31 7.17
CA SER A 147 -23.29 1.11 6.92
C SER A 147 -24.15 1.76 8.00
N GLU A 148 -23.62 2.80 8.64
CA GLU A 148 -24.30 3.65 9.61
C GLU A 148 -23.67 5.05 9.55
N PRO A 149 -24.43 6.12 9.26
CA PRO A 149 -23.88 7.47 9.17
C PRO A 149 -23.03 7.83 10.41
N PRO A 150 -21.82 8.40 10.23
CA PRO A 150 -21.24 8.90 8.97
C PRO A 150 -20.35 7.90 8.21
N ILE A 151 -20.46 6.59 8.50
CA ILE A 151 -19.64 5.52 7.91
C ILE A 151 -20.48 4.65 6.96
N TYR A 152 -20.01 4.49 5.73
CA TYR A 152 -20.71 3.76 4.67
C TYR A 152 -19.83 2.64 4.13
N SER A 153 -20.29 1.40 4.25
CA SER A 153 -19.64 0.24 3.62
C SER A 153 -20.28 -0.05 2.26
N LEU A 154 -19.44 -0.24 1.23
CA LEU A 154 -19.87 -0.63 -0.12
C LEU A 154 -19.59 -2.10 -0.43
N GLY A 155 -19.06 -2.87 0.53
CA GLY A 155 -18.68 -4.26 0.33
C GLY A 155 -17.53 -4.42 -0.66
N VAL A 156 -17.36 -5.64 -1.18
CA VAL A 156 -16.28 -5.98 -2.12
C VAL A 156 -16.67 -5.63 -3.55
N MET A 157 -15.68 -5.20 -4.34
CA MET A 157 -15.88 -4.74 -5.69
C MET A 157 -14.75 -5.21 -6.64
N PRO A 158 -15.06 -5.55 -7.91
CA PRO A 158 -14.03 -5.82 -8.92
C PRO A 158 -13.12 -4.60 -9.14
N HIS A 159 -11.83 -4.85 -9.40
CA HIS A 159 -10.79 -3.81 -9.49
C HIS A 159 -11.12 -2.64 -10.43
N ARG A 160 -11.50 -2.90 -11.70
CA ARG A 160 -11.88 -1.83 -12.63
C ARG A 160 -13.12 -1.03 -12.21
N LYS A 161 -14.01 -1.64 -11.42
CA LYS A 161 -15.19 -0.93 -10.87
C LYS A 161 -14.77 -0.11 -9.64
N LEU A 162 -13.87 -0.64 -8.82
CA LEU A 162 -13.26 0.07 -7.68
C LEU A 162 -12.61 1.38 -8.14
N LEU A 163 -11.73 1.35 -9.15
CA LEU A 163 -11.04 2.56 -9.62
C LEU A 163 -12.01 3.67 -10.06
N ARG A 164 -13.08 3.31 -10.77
CA ARG A 164 -14.14 4.25 -11.16
C ARG A 164 -14.96 4.75 -9.97
N GLU A 165 -15.21 3.90 -8.98
CA GLU A 165 -15.90 4.29 -7.76
C GLU A 165 -15.08 5.30 -6.95
N LEU A 166 -13.76 5.09 -6.84
CA LEU A 166 -12.86 5.96 -6.09
C LEU A 166 -12.96 7.43 -6.55
N ALA A 167 -13.11 7.67 -7.85
CA ALA A 167 -13.18 9.02 -8.43
C ALA A 167 -14.30 9.91 -7.86
N LYS A 168 -15.28 9.32 -7.16
CA LYS A 168 -16.39 10.04 -6.51
C LYS A 168 -16.03 10.65 -5.15
N TYR A 169 -14.84 10.37 -4.62
CA TYR A 169 -14.45 10.81 -3.27
C TYR A 169 -13.34 11.85 -3.28
N HIS A 170 -13.22 12.60 -2.19
CA HIS A 170 -12.22 13.66 -2.07
C HIS A 170 -10.86 13.12 -1.67
N ILE A 171 -10.84 12.28 -0.63
CA ILE A 171 -9.62 11.85 0.04
C ILE A 171 -9.53 10.33 0.02
N GLY A 172 -8.38 9.80 -0.36
CA GLY A 172 -8.01 8.40 -0.18
C GLY A 172 -7.03 8.29 0.97
N ILE A 173 -7.37 7.53 2.02
CA ILE A 173 -6.56 7.46 3.24
C ILE A 173 -6.01 6.06 3.49
N ILE A 174 -4.77 6.00 4.00
CA ILE A 174 -4.20 4.80 4.61
C ILE A 174 -4.06 5.08 6.11
N PRO A 175 -5.01 4.67 6.95
CA PRO A 175 -5.13 5.14 8.33
C PRO A 175 -4.32 4.28 9.31
N TRP A 176 -3.18 3.73 8.88
CA TRP A 176 -2.37 2.87 9.75
C TRP A 176 -1.63 3.72 10.78
N LYS A 177 -1.67 3.31 12.05
CA LYS A 177 -0.81 3.90 13.08
C LYS A 177 0.65 3.62 12.77
N LYS A 178 1.52 4.61 13.01
CA LYS A 178 2.97 4.50 12.75
C LYS A 178 3.54 3.20 13.29
N HIS A 179 4.36 2.57 12.47
CA HIS A 179 4.97 1.29 12.80
C HIS A 179 6.32 1.13 12.07
N PRO A 180 7.39 0.66 12.73
CA PRO A 180 8.73 0.56 12.15
C PRO A 180 8.85 -0.26 10.86
N PHE A 181 7.84 -1.05 10.52
CA PHE A 181 7.78 -1.84 9.29
C PHE A 181 7.29 -1.05 8.07
N HIS A 182 6.62 0.10 8.27
CA HIS A 182 6.06 0.91 7.17
C HIS A 182 7.08 1.35 6.13
N ARG A 183 8.35 1.52 6.53
CA ARG A 183 9.46 1.81 5.62
C ARG A 183 9.76 0.73 4.57
N TYR A 184 9.24 -0.48 4.75
CA TYR A 184 9.32 -1.55 3.75
C TYR A 184 8.01 -1.74 2.99
N CYS A 185 6.92 -1.12 3.46
CA CYS A 185 5.61 -1.22 2.85
C CYS A 185 5.52 -0.29 1.64
N ASN A 186 4.91 -0.80 0.57
CA ASN A 186 4.54 0.00 -0.57
C ASN A 186 3.12 -0.37 -1.07
N PRO A 187 2.06 0.04 -0.35
CA PRO A 187 0.70 -0.41 -0.63
C PRO A 187 0.16 0.16 -1.94
N ASN A 188 -0.41 -0.72 -2.77
CA ASN A 188 -1.08 -0.38 -4.03
C ASN A 188 -2.16 0.71 -3.90
N LYS A 189 -2.90 0.73 -2.77
CA LYS A 189 -4.02 1.64 -2.50
C LYS A 189 -3.66 3.11 -2.68
N ALA A 190 -2.46 3.52 -2.27
CA ALA A 190 -2.03 4.91 -2.46
C ALA A 190 -2.06 5.28 -3.95
N TYR A 191 -1.59 4.39 -4.82
CA TYR A 191 -1.55 4.58 -6.27
C TYR A 191 -2.92 4.44 -6.93
N GLU A 192 -3.80 3.57 -6.41
CA GLU A 192 -5.21 3.50 -6.83
C GLU A 192 -5.94 4.82 -6.54
N TYR A 193 -5.72 5.42 -5.35
CA TYR A 193 -6.26 6.73 -5.00
C TYR A 193 -5.69 7.84 -5.88
N ALA A 194 -4.40 7.78 -6.18
CA ALA A 194 -3.76 8.75 -7.06
C ALA A 194 -4.31 8.69 -8.49
N ALA A 195 -4.45 7.49 -9.05
CA ALA A 195 -5.06 7.26 -10.36
C ALA A 195 -6.50 7.80 -10.43
N ALA A 196 -7.27 7.63 -9.36
CA ALA A 196 -8.63 8.11 -9.27
C ALA A 196 -8.76 9.62 -8.95
N GLY A 197 -7.65 10.33 -8.71
CA GLY A 197 -7.65 11.78 -8.46
C GLY A 197 -8.18 12.19 -7.08
N LEU A 198 -7.83 11.40 -6.07
CA LEU A 198 -8.10 11.70 -4.67
C LEU A 198 -6.88 12.39 -4.07
N HIS A 199 -7.12 13.28 -3.11
CA HIS A 199 -6.06 13.72 -2.21
C HIS A 199 -5.61 12.53 -1.35
N VAL A 200 -4.31 12.25 -1.33
CA VAL A 200 -3.77 11.03 -0.71
C VAL A 200 -3.16 11.37 0.64
N ILE A 201 -3.69 10.75 1.70
CA ILE A 201 -3.22 10.91 3.08
C ILE A 201 -2.67 9.57 3.59
N VAL A 202 -1.41 9.56 4.03
CA VAL A 202 -0.71 8.35 4.49
C VAL A 202 0.05 8.58 5.81
N PRO A 203 0.48 7.54 6.52
CA PRO A 203 1.33 7.71 7.69
C PRO A 203 2.70 8.30 7.30
N SER A 204 3.24 9.17 8.14
CA SER A 204 4.53 9.85 7.94
C SER A 204 5.76 8.95 7.87
N ASP A 205 5.66 7.67 8.24
CA ASP A 205 6.74 6.67 8.18
C ASP A 205 6.65 5.71 6.97
N MET A 206 5.84 6.04 5.97
CA MET A 206 5.67 5.27 4.75
C MET A 206 6.61 5.73 3.62
N ASP A 207 7.92 5.60 3.86
CA ASP A 207 9.02 6.14 3.04
C ASP A 207 8.84 5.92 1.52
N ALA A 208 8.47 4.68 1.11
CA ALA A 208 8.34 4.31 -0.29
C ALA A 208 7.23 5.09 -1.01
N VAL A 209 6.07 5.24 -0.37
CA VAL A 209 4.95 6.00 -0.92
C VAL A 209 5.29 7.48 -0.97
N ILE A 210 5.80 8.04 0.14
CA ILE A 210 6.16 9.47 0.23
C ILE A 210 7.18 9.86 -0.85
N SER A 211 8.19 9.02 -1.06
CA SER A 211 9.21 9.21 -2.10
C SER A 211 8.59 9.20 -3.51
N MET A 212 7.76 8.21 -3.82
CA MET A 212 7.15 8.07 -5.15
C MET A 212 6.18 9.21 -5.49
N PHE A 213 5.49 9.76 -4.49
CA PHE A 213 4.57 10.89 -4.67
C PHE A 213 5.26 12.26 -4.80
N ASN A 214 6.59 12.34 -4.64
CA ASN A 214 7.35 13.59 -4.74
C ASN A 214 6.70 14.76 -3.98
N LYS A 215 6.35 14.52 -2.70
CA LYS A 215 5.70 15.50 -1.80
C LYS A 215 4.27 15.93 -2.19
N LEU A 216 3.60 15.20 -3.09
CA LEU A 216 2.21 15.48 -3.44
C LEU A 216 1.19 14.84 -2.49
N CYS A 217 1.54 13.72 -1.85
CA CYS A 217 0.73 13.18 -0.75
C CYS A 217 0.96 13.98 0.53
N GLU A 218 -0.03 13.97 1.40
CA GLU A 218 0.08 14.53 2.74
C GLU A 218 0.24 13.42 3.77
N THR A 219 0.86 13.74 4.90
CA THR A 219 1.21 12.75 5.91
C THR A 219 0.68 13.15 7.27
N PHE A 220 0.29 12.16 8.08
CA PHE A 220 -0.04 12.37 9.49
C PHE A 220 0.95 11.65 10.43
N GLU A 221 1.17 12.24 11.60
CA GLU A 221 1.96 11.65 12.69
C GLU A 221 1.13 10.71 13.57
N ASP A 222 -0.09 11.13 13.90
CA ASP A 222 -1.05 10.38 14.70
C ASP A 222 -2.51 10.73 14.33
N TYR A 223 -3.47 10.21 15.08
CA TYR A 223 -4.88 10.45 14.81
C TYR A 223 -5.36 11.87 15.17
N ASN A 224 -4.70 12.57 16.11
CA ASN A 224 -5.05 13.95 16.40
C ASN A 224 -4.64 14.86 15.24
N ASP A 225 -3.45 14.60 14.68
CA ASP A 225 -2.97 15.25 13.46
C ASP A 225 -3.90 14.96 12.27
N MET A 226 -4.26 13.69 12.08
CA MET A 226 -5.24 13.29 11.06
C MET A 226 -6.59 14.00 11.21
N VAL A 227 -7.14 14.08 12.43
CA VAL A 227 -8.41 14.80 12.69
C VAL A 227 -8.27 16.28 12.36
N SER A 228 -7.13 16.90 12.70
CA SER A 228 -6.86 18.31 12.40
C SER A 228 -6.85 18.54 10.87
N MET A 229 -6.16 17.68 10.13
CA MET A 229 -6.12 17.72 8.66
C MET A 229 -7.50 17.51 8.04
N LEU A 230 -8.25 16.50 8.50
CA LEU A 230 -9.59 16.22 7.95
C LEU A 230 -10.61 17.29 8.33
N SER A 231 -10.46 17.95 9.49
CA SER A 231 -11.30 19.08 9.88
C SER A 231 -11.08 20.27 8.95
N TYR A 232 -9.82 20.57 8.61
CA TYR A 232 -9.47 21.60 7.63
C TYR A 232 -10.15 21.34 6.27
N TYR A 233 -10.06 20.12 5.74
CA TYR A 233 -10.72 19.77 4.48
C TYR A 233 -12.24 19.65 4.60
N ALA A 234 -12.79 19.47 5.80
CA ALA A 234 -14.24 19.47 6.00
C ALA A 234 -14.83 20.88 5.87
N GLU A 235 -14.04 21.91 6.20
CA GLU A 235 -14.39 23.32 5.97
C GLU A 235 -14.22 23.74 4.50
N ASP A 236 -13.19 23.20 3.80
CA ASP A 236 -12.97 23.43 2.36
C ASP A 236 -12.67 22.14 1.56
N PRO A 237 -13.71 21.37 1.17
CA PRO A 237 -13.53 20.16 0.35
C PRO A 237 -12.96 20.45 -1.06
N GLU A 238 -13.09 21.67 -1.57
CA GLU A 238 -12.56 22.08 -2.87
C GLU A 238 -11.03 22.06 -2.89
N GLU A 239 -10.37 22.34 -1.75
CA GLU A 239 -8.92 22.21 -1.67
C GLU A 239 -8.45 20.75 -1.82
N ALA A 240 -9.14 19.81 -1.16
CA ALA A 240 -8.85 18.39 -1.31
C ALA A 240 -9.06 17.93 -2.77
N LEU A 241 -10.10 18.44 -3.45
CA LEU A 241 -10.30 18.19 -4.87
C LEU A 241 -9.13 18.68 -5.72
N LYS A 242 -8.69 19.94 -5.54
CA LYS A 242 -7.56 20.51 -6.29
C LYS A 242 -6.27 19.72 -6.09
N LYS A 243 -5.97 19.29 -4.85
CA LYS A 243 -4.81 18.45 -4.55
C LYS A 243 -4.92 17.09 -5.24
N GLY A 244 -6.09 16.46 -5.20
CA GLY A 244 -6.35 15.19 -5.88
C GLY A 244 -6.18 15.26 -7.40
N LEU A 245 -6.66 16.32 -8.06
CA LEU A 245 -6.47 16.53 -9.49
C LEU A 245 -4.99 16.69 -9.86
N LYS A 246 -4.22 17.43 -9.05
CA LYS A 246 -2.77 17.55 -9.23
C LYS A 246 -2.06 16.19 -9.09
N ILE A 247 -2.49 15.38 -8.12
CA ILE A 247 -1.99 14.01 -7.95
C ILE A 247 -2.34 13.15 -9.17
N LYS A 248 -3.55 13.24 -9.72
CA LYS A 248 -3.98 12.48 -10.91
C LYS A 248 -3.07 12.74 -12.11
N GLU A 249 -2.79 14.01 -12.39
CA GLU A 249 -1.92 14.40 -13.50
C GLU A 249 -0.49 13.89 -13.32
N TYR A 250 0.04 13.96 -12.09
CA TYR A 250 1.33 13.34 -11.77
C TYR A 250 1.29 11.81 -11.92
N ALA A 251 0.21 11.17 -11.47
CA ALA A 251 0.08 9.72 -11.51
C ALA A 251 0.08 9.18 -12.94
N LYS A 252 -0.66 9.80 -13.86
CA LYS A 252 -0.68 9.46 -15.30
C LYS A 252 0.73 9.40 -15.92
N GLN A 253 1.61 10.30 -15.48
CA GLN A 253 2.95 10.44 -16.05
C GLN A 253 3.99 9.57 -15.33
N HIS A 254 3.86 9.40 -14.01
CA HIS A 254 4.94 8.85 -13.17
C HIS A 254 4.56 7.59 -12.40
N LEU A 255 3.28 7.40 -12.06
CA LEU A 255 2.80 6.31 -11.19
C LEU A 255 2.01 5.25 -11.97
N VAL A 256 2.46 4.94 -13.18
CA VAL A 256 1.92 3.86 -14.02
C VAL A 256 2.94 2.73 -14.17
N TRP A 257 2.47 1.49 -14.20
CA TRP A 257 3.31 0.29 -14.20
C TRP A 257 4.30 0.23 -15.39
N GLU A 258 3.87 0.71 -16.56
CA GLU A 258 4.63 0.70 -17.80
C GLU A 258 5.96 1.47 -17.68
N ASN A 259 6.03 2.48 -16.81
CA ASN A 259 7.27 3.22 -16.55
C ASN A 259 8.36 2.36 -15.88
N TYR A 260 7.98 1.20 -15.34
CA TYR A 260 8.87 0.29 -14.63
C TYR A 260 9.05 -1.05 -15.36
N ALA A 261 8.30 -1.30 -16.44
CA ALA A 261 8.31 -2.56 -17.19
C ALA A 261 9.69 -2.92 -17.75
N ASP A 262 10.44 -1.92 -18.23
CA ASP A 262 11.78 -2.12 -18.78
C ASP A 262 12.78 -2.67 -17.75
N ARG A 263 12.57 -2.40 -16.44
CA ARG A 263 13.42 -2.97 -15.39
C ARG A 263 13.25 -4.49 -15.32
N LEU A 264 12.02 -4.97 -15.46
CA LEU A 264 11.73 -6.40 -15.46
C LEU A 264 12.29 -7.06 -16.71
N ILE A 265 12.06 -6.48 -17.89
CA ILE A 265 12.60 -6.99 -19.16
C ILE A 265 14.14 -7.01 -19.12
N GLY A 266 14.75 -5.94 -18.62
CA GLY A 266 16.19 -5.80 -18.45
C GLY A 266 16.77 -6.85 -17.50
N LEU A 267 16.09 -7.13 -16.38
CA LEU A 267 16.47 -8.21 -15.47
C LEU A 267 16.51 -9.53 -16.22
N TYR A 268 15.41 -9.94 -16.86
CA TYR A 268 15.33 -11.24 -17.55
C TYR A 268 16.33 -11.39 -18.71
N ARG A 269 16.63 -10.31 -19.44
CA ARG A 269 17.67 -10.33 -20.49
C ARG A 269 19.08 -10.51 -19.93
N SER A 270 19.30 -10.20 -18.65
CA SER A 270 20.59 -10.33 -17.98
C SER A 270 20.81 -11.68 -17.29
N LEU A 271 19.79 -12.55 -17.25
CA LEU A 271 19.83 -13.88 -16.62
C LEU A 271 20.26 -14.95 -17.62
#